data_AF-A0A3P9KIM8-F1
#
_entry.id   AF-A0A3P9KIM8-F1
#
_cell.length_a   1.000
_cell.length_b   1.000
_cell.length_c   1.000
_cell.angle_alpha   90.00
_cell.angle_beta   90.00
_cell.angle_gamma   90.00
#
_symmetry.space_group_name_H-M   'P 1'
#
loop_
_entity.id
_entity.type
_entity.pdbx_description
1 polymer ?
#
loop_
_entity_poly.entity_id
_entity_poly.type
_entity_poly.pdbx_seq_one_letter_code
_entity_poly.pdbx_strand_id
1 'polypeptide(L)'
;MKSDTHEEHGPGGSPLQLKAAMGDGLQAGSSQNPPSAPPPIPFNPPPPETWNLTRPKRQTNQLQYLHKVVLKTLWKHHFAWPFQAPVDAVKLGLPDYYKIIKTPMDMGTIKKRLENNYYWNAQECIQDFNTMFTNCYIYNKVCSVFSFH
;
A
#
# COMPACT_ATOMS: atom_id res chain seq x y z
N MET A 1 -16.75 -39.94 -38.49
CA MET A 1 -17.19 -39.22 -39.70
C MET A 1 -16.07 -38.23 -40.06
N LYS A 2 -15.19 -38.47 -41.04
CA LYS A 2 -15.32 -38.15 -42.51
C LYS A 2 -16.04 -36.82 -42.73
N SER A 3 -15.37 -35.69 -42.96
CA SER A 3 -14.58 -35.21 -44.12
C SER A 3 -15.42 -34.60 -45.26
N ASP A 4 -14.94 -33.43 -45.71
CA ASP A 4 -15.07 -32.77 -47.02
C ASP A 4 -16.21 -31.79 -47.38
N THR A 5 -15.82 -30.51 -47.42
CA THR A 5 -15.64 -29.62 -48.60
C THR A 5 -16.66 -29.62 -49.75
N HIS A 6 -17.10 -28.41 -50.14
CA HIS A 6 -17.49 -28.07 -51.51
C HIS A 6 -17.11 -26.62 -51.85
N GLU A 7 -16.33 -26.45 -52.92
CA GLU A 7 -16.03 -25.21 -53.65
C GLU A 7 -16.96 -25.01 -54.86
N GLU A 8 -17.10 -23.75 -55.33
CA GLU A 8 -17.01 -23.29 -56.74
C GLU A 8 -17.09 -21.73 -56.78
N HIS A 9 -16.08 -20.99 -57.26
CA HIS A 9 -15.83 -20.45 -58.64
C HIS A 9 -16.91 -19.47 -59.15
N GLY A 10 -16.71 -18.24 -59.66
CA GLY A 10 -15.62 -17.29 -60.05
C GLY A 10 -16.34 -16.06 -60.71
N PRO A 11 -15.78 -15.20 -61.59
CA PRO A 11 -14.44 -14.59 -61.70
C PRO A 11 -14.50 -13.04 -61.87
N GLY A 12 -13.34 -12.37 -61.91
CA GLY A 12 -13.12 -11.24 -62.84
C GLY A 12 -12.71 -9.87 -62.26
N GLY A 13 -11.49 -9.44 -62.58
CA GLY A 13 -11.11 -8.02 -62.66
C GLY A 13 -9.82 -7.62 -61.93
N SER A 14 -8.72 -7.55 -62.66
CA SER A 14 -7.48 -6.83 -62.32
C SER A 14 -7.13 -5.90 -63.50
N PRO A 15 -6.09 -5.03 -63.45
CA PRO A 15 -5.43 -4.31 -62.36
C PRO A 15 -5.28 -2.79 -62.68
N LEU A 16 -5.00 -1.93 -61.70
CA LEU A 16 -4.28 -0.67 -61.97
C LEU A 16 -3.16 -0.45 -60.97
N GLN A 17 -1.94 -0.57 -61.50
CA GLN A 17 -0.67 -0.26 -60.88
C GLN A 17 -0.46 1.27 -60.86
N LEU A 18 -0.01 1.83 -59.74
CA LEU A 18 0.71 3.10 -59.77
C LEU A 18 1.86 3.17 -58.77
N LYS A 19 3.04 2.89 -59.34
CA LYS A 19 4.36 3.53 -59.11
C LYS A 19 5.02 3.37 -57.74
N ALA A 20 6.13 2.63 -57.76
CA ALA A 20 7.24 2.75 -56.83
C ALA A 20 7.92 4.12 -56.98
N ALA A 21 8.24 4.74 -55.85
CA ALA A 21 9.28 5.76 -55.74
C ALA A 21 10.26 5.27 -54.66
N MET A 22 11.49 4.98 -55.06
CA MET A 22 12.63 4.81 -54.17
C MET A 22 12.93 6.15 -53.50
N GLY A 23 13.05 6.13 -52.17
CA GLY A 23 13.56 7.25 -51.38
C GLY A 23 14.21 6.69 -50.12
N ASP A 24 15.55 6.66 -50.12
CA ASP A 24 16.35 6.41 -48.93
C ASP A 24 16.13 7.52 -47.90
N GLY A 25 15.83 7.15 -46.66
CA GLY A 25 15.66 8.09 -45.56
C GLY A 25 15.57 7.38 -44.22
N LEU A 26 16.67 7.39 -43.46
CA LEU A 26 16.72 7.02 -42.05
C LEU A 26 15.74 7.89 -41.22
N GLN A 27 15.00 7.30 -40.25
CA GLN A 27 15.14 7.60 -38.81
C GLN A 27 14.09 6.85 -37.94
N ALA A 28 14.61 6.23 -36.87
CA ALA A 28 14.07 6.06 -35.53
C ALA A 28 12.69 5.38 -35.32
N GLY A 29 12.76 4.14 -34.80
CA GLY A 29 11.65 3.45 -34.16
C GLY A 29 11.14 4.15 -32.91
N SER A 30 9.82 4.24 -32.78
CA SER A 30 9.12 4.67 -31.58
C SER A 30 8.96 3.48 -30.62
N SER A 31 9.92 3.31 -29.71
CA SER A 31 9.73 2.46 -28.53
C SER A 31 8.64 3.08 -27.65
N GLN A 32 7.43 2.53 -27.74
CA GLN A 32 6.38 2.79 -26.76
C GLN A 32 6.76 2.10 -25.45
N ASN A 33 7.28 2.89 -24.50
CA ASN A 33 7.45 2.42 -23.12
C ASN A 33 6.05 2.11 -22.53
N PRO A 34 5.89 1.01 -21.77
CA PRO A 34 4.66 0.75 -21.04
C PRO A 34 4.40 1.86 -20.01
N PRO A 35 3.15 2.07 -19.58
CA PRO A 35 2.81 3.14 -18.63
C PRO A 35 3.62 2.93 -17.35
N SER A 36 4.51 3.88 -17.08
CA SER A 36 5.36 3.93 -15.91
C SER A 36 4.48 3.85 -14.65
N ALA A 37 4.73 2.83 -13.83
CA ALA A 37 4.17 2.74 -12.49
C ALA A 37 4.39 4.07 -11.75
N PRO A 38 3.43 4.55 -10.95
CA PRO A 38 3.59 5.80 -10.23
C PRO A 38 4.86 5.74 -9.37
N PRO A 39 5.63 6.84 -9.29
CA PRO A 39 6.89 6.88 -8.56
C PRO A 39 6.69 6.42 -7.10
N PRO A 40 7.69 5.76 -6.48
CA PRO A 40 7.68 5.51 -5.05
C PRO A 40 7.42 6.82 -4.33
N ILE A 41 6.41 6.85 -3.45
CA ILE A 41 6.08 8.04 -2.66
C ILE A 41 7.34 8.34 -1.84
N PRO A 42 8.04 9.47 -2.03
CA PRO A 42 9.30 9.73 -1.34
C PRO A 42 9.08 10.25 0.10
N PHE A 43 7.85 10.23 0.60
CA PHE A 43 7.47 10.85 1.86
C PHE A 43 6.72 9.88 2.78
N ASN A 44 7.14 9.85 4.04
CA ASN A 44 6.33 9.30 5.11
C ASN A 44 5.03 10.13 5.23
N PRO A 45 3.86 9.51 5.38
CA PRO A 45 2.62 10.23 5.58
C PRO A 45 2.66 11.03 6.88
N PRO A 46 1.79 12.04 7.05
CA PRO A 46 1.62 12.68 8.33
C PRO A 46 1.27 11.65 9.42
N PRO A 47 1.75 11.83 10.66
CA PRO A 47 1.38 10.95 11.77
C PRO A 47 -0.15 10.91 11.96
N PRO A 48 -0.72 9.79 12.45
CA PRO A 48 -2.14 9.72 12.69
C PRO A 48 -2.59 10.77 13.71
N GLU A 49 -3.80 11.30 13.54
CA GLU A 49 -4.34 12.34 14.42
C GLU A 49 -4.41 11.85 15.88
N THR A 50 -4.00 12.68 16.83
CA THR A 50 -4.00 12.33 18.27
C THR A 50 -4.95 13.18 19.10
N TRP A 51 -5.68 14.09 18.46
CA TRP A 51 -6.64 14.99 19.07
C TRP A 51 -7.87 15.13 18.17
N ASN A 52 -9.02 15.39 18.78
CA ASN A 52 -10.25 15.71 18.06
C ASN A 52 -10.99 16.81 18.84
N LEU A 53 -11.10 18.00 18.25
CA LEU A 53 -11.73 19.17 18.89
C LEU A 53 -13.26 19.13 18.86
N THR A 54 -13.84 18.35 17.95
CA THR A 54 -15.31 18.24 17.80
C THR A 54 -15.89 17.17 18.70
N ARG A 55 -15.06 16.29 19.27
CA ARG A 55 -15.50 15.21 20.15
C ARG A 55 -15.24 15.56 21.62
N PRO A 56 -16.24 15.42 22.51
CA PRO A 56 -16.01 15.60 23.94
C PRO A 56 -15.00 14.57 24.45
N LYS A 57 -14.10 15.03 25.34
CA LYS A 57 -13.12 14.16 26.00
C LYS A 57 -13.83 13.15 26.88
N ARG A 58 -13.44 11.89 26.80
CA ARG A 58 -13.99 10.81 27.63
C ARG A 58 -12.89 9.95 28.21
N GLN A 59 -13.07 9.58 29.47
CA GLN A 59 -12.18 8.68 30.18
C GLN A 59 -13.01 7.63 30.93
N THR A 60 -12.70 6.35 30.72
CA THR A 60 -13.39 5.22 31.37
C THR A 60 -12.37 4.35 32.11
N ASN A 61 -12.83 3.50 33.04
CA ASN A 61 -11.95 2.58 33.76
C ASN A 61 -11.20 1.63 32.80
N GLN A 62 -11.85 1.20 31.72
CA GLN A 62 -11.23 0.36 30.70
C GLN A 62 -10.13 1.13 29.94
N LEU A 63 -10.38 2.38 29.53
CA LEU A 63 -9.37 3.22 28.89
C LEU A 63 -8.18 3.50 29.83
N GLN A 64 -8.45 3.74 31.11
CA GLN A 64 -7.41 3.88 32.11
C GLN A 64 -6.59 2.61 32.28
N TYR A 65 -7.21 1.43 32.27
CA TYR A 65 -6.52 0.15 32.33
C TYR A 65 -5.64 -0.07 31.09
N LEU A 66 -6.18 0.21 29.89
CA LEU A 66 -5.42 0.14 28.65
C LEU A 66 -4.20 1.06 28.67
N HIS A 67 -4.31 2.27 29.22
CA HIS A 67 -3.18 3.18 29.35
C HIS A 67 -2.18 2.74 30.43
N LYS A 68 -2.65 2.59 31.67
CA LYS A 68 -1.78 2.44 32.85
C LYS A 68 -1.18 1.04 32.98
N VAL A 69 -1.83 0.02 32.42
CA VAL A 69 -1.44 -1.38 32.54
C VAL A 69 -0.97 -1.92 31.19
N VAL A 70 -1.87 -2.00 30.20
CA VAL A 70 -1.57 -2.69 28.92
C VAL A 70 -0.48 -1.99 28.15
N LEU A 71 -0.69 -0.71 27.79
CA LEU A 71 0.29 0.08 27.06
C LEU A 71 1.62 0.19 27.83
N LYS A 72 1.57 0.42 29.14
CA LYS A 72 2.80 0.49 29.98
C LYS A 72 3.60 -0.81 29.96
N THR A 73 2.92 -1.96 29.93
CA THR A 73 3.55 -3.28 29.85
C THR A 73 4.19 -3.49 28.49
N LEU A 74 3.43 -3.23 27.41
CA LEU A 74 3.92 -3.35 26.04
C LEU A 74 5.08 -2.40 25.76
N TRP A 75 5.03 -1.16 26.26
CA TRP A 75 6.06 -0.15 26.05
C TRP A 75 7.43 -0.56 26.62
N LYS A 76 7.44 -1.27 27.75
CA LYS A 76 8.66 -1.74 28.42
C LYS A 76 9.19 -3.07 27.87
N HIS A 77 8.44 -3.71 26.99
CA HIS A 77 8.85 -5.00 26.44
C HIS A 77 10.13 -4.85 25.62
N HIS A 78 11.00 -5.87 25.67
CA HIS A 78 12.31 -5.82 25.00
C HIS A 78 12.20 -5.54 23.48
N PHE A 79 11.15 -6.07 22.84
CA PHE A 79 10.88 -5.89 21.41
C PHE A 79 9.93 -4.73 21.08
N ALA A 80 9.67 -3.82 22.03
CA ALA A 80 8.73 -2.73 21.84
C ALA A 80 9.26 -1.63 20.90
N TRP A 81 10.58 -1.49 20.81
CA TRP A 81 11.24 -0.36 20.16
C TRP A 81 10.78 -0.05 18.72
N PRO A 82 10.46 -1.03 17.83
CA PRO A 82 10.01 -0.73 16.47
C PRO A 82 8.59 -0.12 16.44
N PHE A 83 7.82 -0.31 17.50
CA PHE A 83 6.41 0.09 17.58
C PHE A 83 6.22 1.38 18.37
N GLN A 84 7.27 1.96 18.96
CA GLN A 84 7.16 3.16 19.81
C GLN A 84 6.97 4.46 19.02
N ALA A 85 7.17 4.43 17.70
CA ALA A 85 7.02 5.56 16.80
C ALA A 85 6.47 5.10 15.44
N PRO A 86 5.91 6.02 14.62
CA PRO A 86 5.52 5.70 13.24
C PRO A 86 6.70 5.12 12.44
N VAL A 87 6.41 4.19 11.53
CA VAL A 87 7.43 3.58 10.67
C VAL A 87 8.04 4.63 9.74
N ASP A 88 9.35 4.81 9.82
CA ASP A 88 10.08 5.68 8.90
C ASP A 88 10.51 4.87 7.66
N ALA A 89 9.63 4.80 6.67
CA ALA A 89 9.84 3.99 5.47
C ALA A 89 11.04 4.48 4.66
N VAL A 90 11.30 5.79 4.64
CA VAL A 90 12.47 6.38 3.97
C VAL A 90 13.75 5.94 4.67
N LYS A 91 13.84 6.12 6.00
CA LYS A 91 15.03 5.74 6.77
C LYS A 91 15.32 4.24 6.74
N LEU A 92 14.28 3.42 6.68
CA LEU A 92 14.39 1.96 6.66
C LEU A 92 14.54 1.38 5.25
N GLY A 93 14.49 2.20 4.20
CA GLY A 93 14.60 1.73 2.82
C GLY A 93 13.43 0.84 2.38
N LEU A 94 12.22 1.16 2.81
CA LEU A 94 10.98 0.40 2.55
C LEU A 94 10.07 1.16 1.56
N PRO A 95 10.38 1.18 0.25
CA PRO A 95 9.73 2.07 -0.73
C PRO A 95 8.25 1.77 -1.00
N ASP A 96 7.77 0.60 -0.59
CA ASP A 96 6.41 0.10 -0.78
C ASP A 96 5.61 0.02 0.53
N TYR A 97 6.22 0.31 1.69
CA TYR A 97 5.56 0.17 2.99
C TYR A 97 4.20 0.89 3.03
N TYR A 98 4.18 2.19 2.72
CA TYR A 98 2.94 2.98 2.70
C TYR A 98 2.08 2.76 1.45
N LYS A 99 2.59 2.00 0.46
CA LYS A 99 1.76 1.49 -0.63
C LYS A 99 0.96 0.26 -0.18
N ILE A 100 1.52 -0.58 0.68
CA ILE A 100 0.87 -1.78 1.21
C ILE A 100 0.01 -1.44 2.44
N ILE A 101 0.59 -0.72 3.41
CA ILE A 101 -0.03 -0.33 4.66
C ILE A 101 -0.81 0.98 4.50
N LYS A 102 -2.14 0.85 4.50
CA LYS A 102 -3.05 1.98 4.24
C LYS A 102 -3.41 2.78 5.48
N THR A 103 -3.40 2.15 6.64
CA THR A 103 -3.77 2.78 7.92
C THR A 103 -2.62 2.58 8.92
N PRO A 104 -1.58 3.43 8.87
CA PRO A 104 -0.46 3.29 9.78
C PRO A 104 -0.88 3.55 11.23
N MET A 105 -0.29 2.78 12.15
CA MET A 105 -0.54 2.90 13.58
C MET A 105 0.69 2.42 14.36
N ASP A 106 0.93 3.04 15.51
CA ASP A 106 2.06 2.79 16.39
C ASP A 106 1.69 3.09 17.86
N MET A 107 2.45 2.52 18.81
CA MET A 107 2.21 2.71 20.24
C MET A 107 2.42 4.16 20.69
N GLY A 108 3.29 4.93 20.03
CA GLY A 108 3.49 6.35 20.34
C GLY A 108 2.24 7.17 20.05
N THR A 109 1.59 6.90 18.92
CA THR A 109 0.29 7.47 18.56
C THR A 109 -0.80 7.02 19.53
N ILE A 110 -0.91 5.73 19.84
CA ILE A 110 -1.91 5.20 20.79
C ILE A 110 -1.73 5.82 22.17
N LYS A 111 -0.47 5.98 22.62
CA LYS A 111 -0.11 6.66 23.88
C LYS A 111 -0.66 8.08 23.91
N LYS A 112 -0.35 8.89 22.89
CA LYS A 112 -0.84 10.28 22.79
C LYS A 112 -2.37 10.35 22.75
N ARG A 113 -3.01 9.43 22.01
CA ARG A 113 -4.49 9.34 21.97
C ARG A 113 -5.09 9.05 23.35
N LEU A 114 -4.50 8.14 24.13
CA LEU A 114 -4.93 7.87 25.51
C LEU A 114 -4.69 9.07 26.44
N GLU A 115 -3.56 9.76 26.31
CA GLU A 115 -3.23 10.96 27.08
C GLU A 115 -4.17 12.14 26.78
N ASN A 116 -4.59 12.26 25.51
CA ASN A 116 -5.47 13.34 25.06
C ASN A 116 -6.97 13.03 25.27
N ASN A 117 -7.31 11.88 25.86
CA ASN A 117 -8.69 11.39 25.94
C ASN A 117 -9.39 11.34 24.57
N TYR A 118 -8.63 10.93 23.55
CA TYR A 118 -9.08 10.84 22.17
C TYR A 118 -10.18 9.80 22.03
N TYR A 119 -10.01 8.61 22.62
CA TYR A 119 -10.93 7.48 22.45
C TYR A 119 -12.24 7.64 23.23
N TRP A 120 -13.34 7.24 22.61
CA TRP A 120 -14.67 7.24 23.22
C TRP A 120 -14.90 6.01 24.10
N ASN A 121 -14.34 4.87 23.71
CA ASN A 121 -14.46 3.60 24.42
C ASN A 121 -13.21 2.74 24.23
N ALA A 122 -13.10 1.66 25.00
CA ALA A 122 -11.95 0.76 24.94
C ALA A 122 -11.80 0.05 23.59
N GLN A 123 -12.91 -0.22 22.89
CA GLN A 123 -12.90 -0.91 21.60
C GLN A 123 -12.13 -0.13 20.54
N GLU A 124 -12.30 1.20 20.49
CA GLU A 124 -11.52 2.04 19.56
C GLU A 124 -10.01 1.94 19.82
N CYS A 125 -9.58 1.94 21.08
CA CYS A 125 -8.16 1.78 21.42
C CYS A 125 -7.64 0.37 21.09
N ILE A 126 -8.43 -0.67 21.34
CA ILE A 126 -8.09 -2.05 20.98
C ILE A 126 -7.97 -2.21 19.47
N GLN A 127 -8.83 -1.53 18.70
CA GLN A 127 -8.77 -1.54 17.24
C GLN A 127 -7.46 -0.95 16.71
N ASP A 128 -6.92 0.09 17.33
CA ASP A 128 -5.62 0.65 16.95
C ASP A 128 -4.47 -0.31 17.28
N PHE A 129 -4.50 -1.01 18.42
CA PHE A 129 -3.54 -2.08 18.71
C PHE A 129 -3.60 -3.19 17.66
N ASN A 130 -4.81 -3.66 17.32
CA ASN A 130 -5.00 -4.67 16.29
C ASN A 130 -4.49 -4.21 14.92
N THR A 131 -4.74 -2.95 14.57
CA THR A 131 -4.25 -2.33 13.32
C THR A 131 -2.72 -2.32 13.28
N MET A 132 -2.07 -1.90 14.36
CA MET A 132 -0.61 -1.90 14.48
C MET A 132 -0.01 -3.31 14.28
N PHE A 133 -0.55 -4.32 14.96
CA PHE A 133 -0.07 -5.71 14.81
C PHE A 133 -0.38 -6.30 13.44
N THR A 134 -1.57 -6.02 12.89
CA THR A 134 -1.99 -6.49 11.57
C THR A 134 -1.09 -5.90 10.48
N ASN A 135 -0.75 -4.61 10.56
CA ASN A 135 0.18 -3.97 9.62
C ASN A 135 1.55 -4.66 9.63
N CYS A 136 2.07 -4.94 10.83
CA CYS A 136 3.31 -5.66 11.01
C CYS A 136 3.23 -7.06 10.37
N TYR A 137 2.16 -7.81 10.62
CA TYR A 137 1.98 -9.13 10.04
C TYR A 137 1.92 -9.08 8.51
N ILE A 138 1.07 -8.22 7.94
CA ILE A 138 0.88 -8.09 6.50
C ILE A 138 2.20 -7.76 5.81
N TYR A 139 2.89 -6.71 6.25
CA TYR A 139 4.10 -6.27 5.58
C TYR A 139 5.25 -7.29 5.69
N ASN A 140 5.48 -7.84 6.88
CA ASN A 140 6.59 -8.78 7.10
C ASN A 140 6.33 -10.16 6.46
N LYS A 141 5.07 -10.59 6.35
CA LYS A 141 4.70 -11.81 5.60
C LYS A 141 4.95 -11.65 4.11
N VAL A 142 4.57 -10.52 3.54
CA VAL A 142 4.79 -10.21 2.13
C VAL A 142 6.28 -10.17 1.81
N CYS A 143 7.10 -9.51 2.64
CA CYS A 143 8.55 -9.48 2.49
C CYS A 143 9.20 -10.87 2.54
N SER A 144 8.73 -11.75 3.44
CA SER A 144 9.23 -13.12 3.56
C SER A 144 8.91 -13.99 2.34
N VAL A 145 7.78 -13.75 1.65
CA VAL A 145 7.40 -14.47 0.43
C VAL A 145 8.22 -14.01 -0.78
N PHE A 146 8.67 -12.76 -0.81
CA PHE A 146 9.51 -12.22 -1.89
C PHE A 146 11.01 -12.55 -1.77
N SER A 147 11.44 -13.27 -0.74
CA SER A 147 12.83 -13.75 -0.59
C SER A 147 13.12 -15.11 -1.27
N PHE A 148 12.19 -15.65 -2.08
CA PHE A 148 12.41 -16.83 -2.91
C PHE A 148 12.40 -16.48 -4.40
N HIS A 149 13.48 -15.88 -4.88
CA HIS A 149 13.92 -15.94 -6.29
C HIS A 149 15.41 -15.61 -6.35
#